data_AF-A0A1I5UEU3-F1
#
_entry.id   AF-A0A1I5UEU3-F1
#
_cell.length_a   1.000
_cell.length_b   1.000
_cell.length_c   1.000
_cell.angle_alpha   90.00
_cell.angle_beta   90.00
_cell.angle_gamma   90.00
#
_symmetry.space_group_name_H-M   'P 1'
#
loop_
_entity.id
_entity.type
_entity.pdbx_description
1 polymer ?
#
loop_
_entity_poly.entity_id
_entity_poly.type
_entity_poly.pdbx_seq_one_letter_code
_entity_poly.pdbx_strand_id
1 'polypeptide(L)'
;MRTSLNVPSDVLEEFDETWQEQGMESRSRAVREAMQEYVERHTTLASIDGDAVAALAFDYEHTLVIGDLHTVQHEYQDVIGTTQHLHHGDWCLETVFCTGDAGRIRELVHALRDFDAVGRVNVMFLQPTG
;
A
#
# COMPACT_ATOMS: atom_id res chain seq x y z
N MET A 1 15.59 19.18 14.78
CA MET A 1 15.71 18.26 15.92
C MET A 1 16.63 17.10 15.51
N ARG A 2 17.49 16.60 16.39
CA ARG A 2 18.32 15.41 16.14
C ARG A 2 17.83 14.28 17.04
N THR A 3 17.52 13.13 16.44
CA THR A 3 17.03 11.93 17.12
C THR A 3 17.94 10.76 16.77
N SER A 4 18.17 9.88 17.74
CA SER A 4 18.81 8.58 17.54
C SER A 4 17.76 7.48 17.56
N LEU A 5 17.85 6.51 16.65
CA LEU A 5 16.95 5.37 16.53
C LEU A 5 17.77 4.08 16.65
N ASN A 6 17.21 3.05 17.27
CA ASN A 6 17.76 1.70 17.19
C ASN A 6 17.19 1.02 15.96
N VAL A 7 18.05 0.58 15.06
CA VAL A 7 17.70 -0.12 13.82
C VAL A 7 18.62 -1.34 13.70
N PRO A 8 18.09 -2.53 13.37
CA PRO A 8 18.91 -3.70 13.05
C PRO A 8 19.96 -3.38 11.96
N SER A 9 21.16 -3.98 12.07
CA SER A 9 22.29 -3.63 11.18
C SER A 9 22.02 -4.00 9.72
N ASP A 10 21.40 -5.15 9.50
CA ASP A 10 20.96 -5.65 8.19
C ASP A 10 19.99 -4.68 7.51
N VAL A 11 18.99 -4.19 8.24
CA VAL A 11 18.02 -3.20 7.72
C VAL A 11 18.70 -1.88 7.38
N LEU A 12 19.68 -1.44 8.19
CA LEU A 12 20.41 -0.20 7.92
C LEU A 12 21.31 -0.32 6.69
N GLU A 13 21.95 -1.48 6.48
CA GLU A 13 22.78 -1.77 5.31
C GLU A 13 21.93 -1.77 4.02
N GLU A 14 20.79 -2.47 4.01
CA GLU A 14 19.89 -2.51 2.85
C GLU A 14 19.30 -1.12 2.52
N PHE A 15 18.95 -0.36 3.55
CA PHE A 15 18.51 1.03 3.37
C PHE A 15 19.63 1.89 2.75
N ASP A 16 20.87 1.70 3.20
CA ASP A 16 22.03 2.45 2.72
C ASP A 16 22.36 2.18 1.25
N GLU A 17 22.27 0.91 0.83
CA GLU A 17 22.40 0.52 -0.57
C GLU A 17 21.31 1.20 -1.41
N THR A 18 20.06 1.10 -0.96
CA THR A 18 18.89 1.62 -1.68
C THR A 18 18.99 3.12 -1.96
N TRP A 19 19.29 3.97 -0.97
CA TRP A 19 19.31 5.42 -1.22
C TRP A 19 20.51 5.86 -2.06
N GLN A 20 21.62 5.13 -2.00
CA GLN A 20 22.80 5.39 -2.84
C GLN A 20 22.51 5.05 -4.30
N GLU A 21 21.85 3.93 -4.57
CA GLU A 21 21.43 3.54 -5.92
C GLU A 21 20.43 4.53 -6.52
N GLN A 22 19.55 5.09 -5.69
CA GLN A 22 18.64 6.17 -6.11
C GLN A 22 19.32 7.54 -6.26
N GLY A 23 20.63 7.64 -5.97
CA GLY A 23 21.40 8.87 -6.15
C GLY A 23 21.01 9.99 -5.17
N MET A 24 20.47 9.65 -4.00
CA MET A 24 20.10 10.67 -3.01
C MET A 24 21.35 11.34 -2.40
N GLU A 25 21.22 12.60 -2.02
CA GLU A 25 22.36 13.42 -1.55
C GLU A 25 22.97 12.95 -0.22
N SER A 26 22.17 12.31 0.64
CA SER A 26 22.61 11.80 1.94
C SER A 26 21.60 10.85 2.57
N ARG A 27 22.08 9.98 3.47
CA ARG A 27 21.22 9.17 4.36
C ARG A 27 20.18 10.01 5.10
N SER A 28 20.53 11.21 5.56
CA SER A 28 19.58 12.09 6.26
C SER A 28 18.45 12.60 5.36
N ARG A 29 18.70 12.80 4.06
CA ARG A 29 17.66 13.12 3.08
C ARG A 29 16.75 11.91 2.86
N ALA A 30 17.34 10.75 2.63
CA ALA A 30 16.62 9.48 2.45
C ALA A 30 15.69 9.17 3.64
N VAL A 31 16.21 9.27 4.87
CA VAL A 31 15.40 9.03 6.08
C VAL A 31 14.23 10.01 6.20
N ARG A 32 14.44 11.29 5.87
CA ARG A 32 13.35 12.27 5.86
C ARG A 32 12.28 11.92 4.86
N GLU A 33 12.68 11.53 3.66
CA GLU A 33 11.76 11.18 2.58
C GLU A 33 10.97 9.92 2.93
N ALA A 34 11.64 8.88 3.44
CA ALA A 34 10.99 7.67 3.94
C ALA A 34 10.00 7.96 5.09
N MET A 35 10.36 8.86 6.02
CA MET A 35 9.45 9.28 7.10
C MET A 35 8.24 10.07 6.56
N GLN A 36 8.45 10.98 5.60
CA GLN A 36 7.38 11.74 4.96
C GLN A 36 6.42 10.80 4.23
N GLU A 37 6.97 9.91 3.41
CA GLU A 37 6.21 8.90 2.68
C GLU A 37 5.43 7.98 3.64
N TYR A 38 6.05 7.56 4.75
CA TYR A 38 5.37 6.79 5.79
C TYR A 38 4.19 7.59 6.38
N VAL A 39 4.41 8.85 6.76
CA VAL A 39 3.35 9.69 7.34
C VAL A 39 2.25 9.97 6.33
N GLU A 40 2.56 10.30 5.08
CA GLU A 40 1.58 10.55 4.01
C GLU A 40 0.73 9.32 3.72
N ARG A 41 1.36 8.14 3.63
CA ARG A 41 0.65 6.86 3.46
C ARG A 41 -0.36 6.59 4.57
N HIS A 42 -0.04 6.92 5.82
CA HIS A 42 -0.88 6.57 6.98
C HIS A 42 -1.83 7.70 7.39
N THR A 43 -1.46 8.95 7.14
CA THR A 43 -2.31 10.11 7.42
C THR A 43 -3.43 10.19 6.40
N THR A 44 -3.15 9.99 5.10
CA THR A 44 -4.17 10.04 4.04
C THR A 44 -5.22 8.96 4.21
N LEU A 45 -4.82 7.74 4.59
CA LEU A 45 -5.78 6.68 4.89
C LEU A 45 -6.69 7.07 6.07
N ALA A 46 -6.13 7.57 7.17
CA ALA A 46 -6.88 7.87 8.39
C ALA A 46 -7.67 9.19 8.36
N SER A 47 -7.28 10.17 7.53
CA SER A 47 -7.86 11.53 7.52
C SER A 47 -8.97 11.74 6.51
N ILE A 48 -9.25 10.76 5.64
CA ILE A 48 -10.34 10.85 4.66
C ILE A 48 -11.63 10.36 5.32
N ASP A 49 -12.63 11.22 5.35
CA ASP A 49 -13.98 10.94 5.84
C ASP A 49 -15.01 11.17 4.73
N GLY A 50 -16.12 10.44 4.80
CA GLY A 50 -17.17 10.50 3.78
C GLY A 50 -16.83 9.68 2.52
N ASP A 51 -17.46 10.03 1.40
CA ASP A 51 -17.25 9.33 0.13
C ASP A 51 -15.87 9.65 -0.48
N ALA A 52 -15.18 8.61 -0.92
CA ALA A 52 -13.87 8.68 -1.51
C ALA A 52 -13.77 7.83 -2.78
N VAL A 53 -12.80 8.16 -3.63
CA VAL A 53 -12.39 7.34 -4.78
C VAL A 53 -10.94 6.95 -4.57
N ALA A 54 -10.61 5.67 -4.75
CA ALA A 54 -9.27 5.15 -4.52
C ALA A 54 -8.87 4.10 -5.55
N ALA A 55 -7.56 3.96 -5.75
CA ALA A 55 -6.94 2.83 -6.42
C ALA A 55 -6.06 2.08 -5.42
N LEU A 56 -6.26 0.78 -5.30
CA LEU A 56 -5.45 -0.14 -4.49
C LEU A 56 -4.67 -1.01 -5.46
N ALA A 57 -3.34 -1.06 -5.33
CA ALA A 57 -2.48 -1.90 -6.17
C ALA A 57 -1.65 -2.83 -5.30
N PHE A 58 -1.71 -4.13 -5.57
CA PHE A 58 -1.02 -5.17 -4.80
C PHE A 58 -0.72 -6.39 -5.67
N ASP A 59 0.35 -7.09 -5.32
CA ASP A 59 0.72 -8.38 -5.90
C ASP A 59 0.42 -9.53 -4.93
N TYR A 60 0.21 -10.73 -5.45
CA TYR A 60 0.02 -11.93 -4.64
C TYR A 60 0.41 -13.21 -5.36
N GLU A 61 0.78 -14.24 -4.62
CA GLU A 61 1.02 -15.58 -5.16
C GLU A 61 -0.32 -16.32 -5.36
N HIS A 62 -0.66 -16.61 -6.62
CA HIS A 62 -1.99 -17.06 -7.04
C HIS A 62 -2.46 -18.34 -6.32
N THR A 63 -1.57 -19.31 -6.23
CA THR A 63 -1.86 -20.65 -5.72
C THR A 63 -2.13 -20.68 -4.21
N LEU A 64 -1.69 -19.65 -3.48
CA LEU A 64 -1.77 -19.60 -2.02
C LEU A 64 -3.07 -18.96 -1.52
N VAL A 65 -3.60 -17.95 -2.21
CA VAL A 65 -4.62 -17.06 -1.61
C VAL A 65 -5.83 -16.74 -2.48
N ILE A 66 -5.89 -17.16 -3.76
CA ILE A 66 -6.91 -16.62 -4.66
C ILE A 66 -8.37 -16.82 -4.19
N GLY A 67 -8.71 -17.98 -3.61
CA GLY A 67 -10.08 -18.26 -3.16
C GLY A 67 -10.53 -17.34 -2.03
N ASP A 68 -9.68 -17.18 -1.01
CA ASP A 68 -9.96 -16.36 0.15
C ASP A 68 -9.90 -14.87 -0.21
N LEU A 69 -8.95 -14.48 -1.07
CA LEU A 69 -8.82 -13.12 -1.59
C LEU A 69 -10.07 -12.68 -2.38
N HIS A 70 -10.56 -13.51 -3.30
CA HIS A 70 -11.80 -13.25 -4.02
C HIS A 70 -12.99 -13.16 -3.06
N THR A 71 -13.04 -14.00 -2.04
CA THR A 71 -14.10 -13.96 -1.02
C THR A 71 -14.11 -12.62 -0.30
N VAL A 72 -12.94 -12.13 0.12
CA VAL A 72 -12.80 -10.78 0.69
C VAL A 72 -13.27 -9.73 -0.30
N GLN A 73 -12.78 -9.73 -1.54
CA GLN A 73 -13.20 -8.75 -2.55
C GLN A 73 -14.72 -8.75 -2.79
N HIS A 74 -15.37 -9.92 -2.79
CA HIS A 74 -16.81 -10.03 -2.91
C HIS A 74 -17.56 -9.43 -1.72
N GLU A 75 -17.00 -9.46 -0.51
CA GLU A 75 -17.56 -8.79 0.67
C GLU A 75 -17.54 -7.26 0.55
N TYR A 76 -16.58 -6.71 -0.19
CA TYR A 76 -16.41 -5.28 -0.43
C TYR A 76 -16.89 -4.83 -1.83
N GLN A 77 -17.69 -5.65 -2.51
CA GLN A 77 -18.22 -5.33 -3.85
C GLN A 77 -19.08 -4.06 -3.89
N ASP A 78 -19.55 -3.61 -2.72
CA ASP A 78 -20.29 -2.35 -2.55
C ASP A 78 -19.43 -1.12 -2.78
N VAL A 79 -18.11 -1.21 -2.53
CA VAL A 79 -17.15 -0.12 -2.78
C VAL A 79 -16.20 -0.42 -3.93
N ILE A 80 -16.03 -1.68 -4.37
CA ILE A 80 -15.22 -2.04 -5.52
C ILE A 80 -15.99 -1.79 -6.82
N GLY A 81 -15.53 -0.82 -7.61
CA GLY A 81 -16.12 -0.49 -8.91
C GLY A 81 -15.55 -1.31 -10.07
N THR A 82 -14.24 -1.55 -10.07
CA THR A 82 -13.60 -2.42 -11.06
C THR A 82 -12.28 -2.99 -10.57
N THR A 83 -11.94 -4.17 -11.07
CA THR A 83 -10.70 -4.88 -10.81
C THR A 83 -9.97 -5.10 -12.13
N GLN A 84 -8.69 -4.72 -12.18
CA GLN A 84 -7.77 -5.07 -13.26
C GLN A 84 -6.75 -6.06 -12.74
N HIS A 85 -6.54 -7.15 -13.48
CA HIS A 85 -5.72 -8.27 -13.05
C HIS A 85 -4.76 -8.71 -14.14
N LEU A 86 -3.49 -8.92 -13.78
CA LEU A 86 -2.44 -9.41 -14.67
C LEU A 86 -1.78 -10.66 -14.04
N HIS A 87 -1.68 -11.74 -14.82
CA HIS A 87 -0.91 -12.91 -14.43
C HIS A 87 0.54 -12.83 -14.93
N HIS A 88 1.50 -13.16 -14.07
CA HIS A 88 2.91 -13.31 -14.41
C HIS A 88 3.54 -14.50 -13.65
N GLY A 89 3.60 -15.66 -14.30
CA GLY A 89 4.03 -16.90 -13.64
C GLY A 89 3.06 -17.28 -12.52
N ASP A 90 3.60 -17.54 -11.33
CA ASP A 90 2.82 -17.84 -10.12
C ASP A 90 2.27 -16.58 -9.42
N TRP A 91 2.69 -15.39 -9.87
CA TRP A 91 2.31 -14.11 -9.29
C TRP A 91 1.19 -13.45 -10.08
N CYS A 92 0.36 -12.73 -9.35
CA CYS A 92 -0.67 -11.87 -9.88
C CYS A 92 -0.40 -10.43 -9.44
N LEU A 93 -0.61 -9.48 -10.34
CA LEU A 93 -0.67 -8.05 -10.01
C LEU A 93 -2.10 -7.58 -10.22
N GLU A 94 -2.68 -6.99 -9.19
CA GLU A 94 -4.06 -6.54 -9.21
C GLU A 94 -4.17 -5.06 -8.83
N THR A 95 -5.00 -4.35 -9.57
CA THR A 95 -5.44 -2.99 -9.23
C THR A 95 -6.95 -2.99 -9.05
N VAL A 96 -7.39 -2.61 -7.86
CA VAL A 96 -8.80 -2.48 -7.50
C VAL A 96 -9.14 -1.00 -7.40
N PHE A 97 -10.13 -0.55 -8.15
CA PHE A 97 -10.64 0.81 -8.11
C PHE A 97 -11.90 0.84 -7.26
N CYS A 98 -11.89 1.68 -6.22
CA CYS A 98 -12.97 1.79 -5.26
C CYS A 98 -13.65 3.17 -5.32
N THR A 99 -14.96 3.20 -5.07
CA THR A 99 -15.76 4.40 -4.84
C THR A 99 -16.75 4.15 -3.72
N GLY A 100 -16.78 4.98 -2.68
CA GLY A 100 -17.74 4.87 -1.58
C GLY A 100 -17.15 5.34 -0.25
N ASP A 101 -17.73 4.90 0.86
CA ASP A 101 -17.31 5.32 2.20
C ASP A 101 -15.82 5.02 2.46
N ALA A 102 -15.07 6.04 2.88
CA ALA A 102 -13.64 5.92 3.14
C ALA A 102 -13.31 4.93 4.27
N GLY A 103 -14.21 4.77 5.25
CA GLY A 103 -14.12 3.73 6.28
C GLY A 103 -14.17 2.33 5.67
N ARG A 104 -15.14 2.07 4.79
CA ARG A 104 -15.28 0.78 4.10
C ARG A 104 -14.09 0.48 3.18
N ILE A 105 -13.56 1.49 2.48
CA ILE A 105 -12.34 1.34 1.68
C ILE A 105 -11.12 1.03 2.57
N ARG A 106 -11.00 1.67 3.75
CA ARG A 106 -9.95 1.34 4.73
C ARG A 106 -10.05 -0.09 5.22
N GLU A 107 -11.25 -0.57 5.54
CA GLU A 107 -11.48 -1.95 5.97
C GLU A 107 -10.99 -2.95 4.90
N LEU A 108 -11.29 -2.69 3.62
CA LEU A 108 -10.77 -3.49 2.50
C LEU A 108 -9.23 -3.47 2.48
N VAL A 109 -8.59 -2.31 2.61
CA VAL A 109 -7.12 -2.21 2.64
C VAL A 109 -6.54 -3.05 3.77
N HIS A 110 -7.14 -3.01 4.96
CA HIS A 110 -6.71 -3.81 6.11
C HIS A 110 -6.88 -5.30 5.84
N ALA A 111 -8.04 -5.73 5.34
CA ALA A 111 -8.31 -7.12 5.01
C ALA A 111 -7.32 -7.66 3.95
N LEU A 112 -6.96 -6.86 2.94
CA LEU A 112 -5.97 -7.25 1.93
C LEU A 112 -4.56 -7.39 2.51
N ARG A 113 -4.19 -6.55 3.49
CA ARG A 113 -2.87 -6.59 4.15
C ARG A 113 -2.71 -7.76 5.13
N ASP A 114 -3.81 -8.36 5.58
CA ASP A 114 -3.79 -9.48 6.51
C ASP A 114 -3.49 -10.83 5.84
N PHE A 115 -3.40 -10.87 4.50
CA PHE A 115 -2.98 -12.06 3.77
C PHE A 115 -1.46 -12.18 3.71
N ASP A 116 -0.92 -13.28 4.22
CA ASP A 116 0.53 -13.56 4.21
C ASP A 116 1.14 -13.58 2.80
N ALA A 117 0.37 -14.00 1.79
CA ALA A 117 0.85 -14.08 0.40
C ALA A 117 0.54 -12.83 -0.44
N VAL A 118 -0.04 -11.78 0.16
CA VAL A 118 -0.21 -10.48 -0.49
C VAL A 118 1.02 -9.63 -0.17
N GLY A 119 1.62 -9.06 -1.22
CA GLY A 119 2.70 -8.12 -1.10
C GLY A 119 2.25 -6.76 -0.55
N ARG A 120 2.99 -5.70 -0.85
CA ARG A 120 2.64 -4.38 -0.35
C ARG A 120 1.38 -3.86 -1.05
N VAL A 121 0.31 -3.62 -0.28
CA VAL A 121 -0.88 -2.89 -0.75
C VAL A 121 -0.60 -1.38 -0.80
N ASN A 122 -0.41 -0.88 -2.02
CA ASN A 122 -0.29 0.55 -2.31
C ASN A 122 -1.68 1.16 -2.48
N VAL A 123 -1.92 2.30 -1.84
CA VAL A 123 -3.23 2.98 -1.88
C VAL A 123 -3.03 4.40 -2.37
N MET A 124 -3.79 4.78 -3.38
CA MET A 124 -3.85 6.13 -3.91
C MET A 124 -5.30 6.62 -3.85
N PHE A 125 -5.55 7.70 -3.11
CA PHE A 125 -6.85 8.36 -3.13
C PHE A 125 -6.87 9.43 -4.22
N LEU A 126 -8.00 9.53 -4.92
CA LEU A 126 -8.29 10.68 -5.77
C LEU A 126 -8.39 11.90 -4.86
N GLN A 127 -7.46 12.84 -5.01
CA GLN A 127 -7.54 14.13 -4.33
C GLN A 127 -8.82 14.83 -4.82
N PRO A 128 -9.67 15.37 -3.92
CA PRO A 128 -10.76 16.23 -4.35
C PRO A 128 -10.15 17.34 -5.22
N THR A 129 -10.57 17.46 -6.47
CA THR A 129 -10.32 18.67 -7.24
C THR A 129 -11.06 19.79 -6.53
N GLY A 130 -10.34 20.49 -5.65
CA GLY A 130 -10.65 21.84 -5.23
C GLY A 130 -10.26 22.83 -6.32
#